data_AF-A0A544YNN9-F1
#
_entry.id   AF-A0A544YNN9-F1
#
_cell.length_a   1.000
_cell.length_b   1.000
_cell.length_c   1.000
_cell.angle_alpha   90.00
_cell.angle_beta   90.00
_cell.angle_gamma   90.00
#
_symmetry.space_group_name_H-M   'P 1'
#
loop_
_entity.id
_entity.type
_entity.pdbx_description
1 polymer ?
#
loop_
_entity_poly.entity_id
_entity_poly.type
_entity_poly.pdbx_seq_one_letter_code
_entity_poly.pdbx_strand_id
1 'polypeptide(L)'
;MVAVIEGLFRGWDPLARAVAAERLFAAEPVSLRTLAHNLNVDRELLSQAQRAAEERVLLWLRSPDSAPLTGHLFGLTEWLGAAATQEQLIAADPSHPIEVPALGTPLWRVLVTLMPDRRLQDGWLVVGDLAGLREKTRQLLANKPADADVVELLGQLGIRAHSAKAWLDSMPQASSPAEPGPLPTRRGPDQSAQPAPLPRRTPGANGHHHGRGGVPIPSQANNGPDAATALAALNALTNGNLNGNMNGHQNGNQNGTLGGNLNGGVPRPHLVPNPRPTSSPASDPRRWQRIDVTSGHLRGEPVAVPEGYAAQLGMRPGTLLSVTGPGDNAVVLVWRDRQPVFDSLQPVLMRLNARPGDSVYVTVDGYRLDAQLTSSV
;
A
#
# COMPACT_ATOMS: atom_id res chain seq x y z
N MET A 1 -8.06 -11.20 12.23
CA MET A 1 -7.00 -10.39 11.60
C MET A 1 -6.36 -9.40 12.56
N VAL A 2 -7.14 -8.56 13.26
CA VAL A 2 -6.63 -7.55 14.23
C VAL A 2 -5.59 -8.11 15.21
N ALA A 3 -5.83 -9.28 15.82
CA ALA A 3 -4.90 -9.89 16.76
C ALA A 3 -3.51 -10.23 16.16
N VAL A 4 -3.43 -10.50 14.86
CA VAL A 4 -2.16 -10.78 14.17
C VAL A 4 -1.32 -9.51 14.07
N ILE A 5 -1.96 -8.40 13.66
CA ILE A 5 -1.33 -7.08 13.61
C ILE A 5 -0.98 -6.60 15.03
N GLU A 6 -1.86 -6.79 16.01
CA GLU A 6 -1.57 -6.43 17.40
C GLU A 6 -0.38 -7.22 17.95
N GLY A 7 -0.24 -8.48 17.53
CA GLY A 7 0.90 -9.33 17.85
C GLY A 7 2.24 -8.77 17.38
N LEU A 8 2.29 -8.11 16.21
CA LEU A 8 3.49 -7.46 15.69
C LEU A 8 4.02 -6.38 16.65
N PHE A 9 3.14 -5.54 17.19
CA PHE A 9 3.52 -4.43 18.08
C PHE A 9 3.77 -4.86 19.52
N ARG A 10 3.50 -6.13 19.85
CA ARG A 10 3.79 -6.68 21.17
C ARG A 10 5.28 -6.60 21.45
N GLY A 11 5.63 -5.98 22.57
CA GLY A 11 7.02 -5.83 23.02
C GLY A 11 7.80 -4.70 22.34
N TRP A 12 7.15 -3.87 21.51
CA TRP A 12 7.78 -2.63 21.04
C TRP A 12 7.88 -1.63 22.19
N ASP A 13 8.97 -0.86 22.22
CA ASP A 13 9.11 0.24 23.17
C ASP A 13 8.09 1.36 22.88
N PRO A 14 7.82 2.27 23.83
CA PRO A 14 6.84 3.33 23.65
C PRO A 14 7.15 4.28 22.49
N LEU A 15 8.43 4.56 22.21
CA LEU A 15 8.83 5.47 21.14
C LEU A 15 8.55 4.83 19.77
N ALA A 16 8.93 3.57 19.57
CA ALA A 16 8.64 2.84 18.35
C ALA A 16 7.13 2.70 18.10
N ARG A 17 6.34 2.47 19.15
CA ARG A 17 4.86 2.43 19.05
C ARG A 17 4.27 3.78 18.66
N ALA A 18 4.74 4.88 19.25
CA ALA A 18 4.31 6.22 18.87
C ALA A 18 4.64 6.51 17.40
N VAL A 19 5.82 6.13 16.92
CA VAL A 19 6.19 6.28 15.50
C VAL A 19 5.31 5.43 14.59
N ALA A 20 4.99 4.20 14.98
CA ALA A 20 4.09 3.35 14.21
C ALA A 20 2.68 3.99 14.08
N ALA A 21 2.11 4.44 15.20
CA ALA A 21 0.76 4.99 15.25
C ALA A 21 0.64 6.36 14.55
N GLU A 22 1.58 7.28 14.83
CA GLU A 22 1.48 8.69 14.40
C GLU A 22 2.09 8.96 13.01
N ARG A 23 2.85 7.99 12.47
CA ARG A 23 3.55 8.17 11.18
C ARG A 23 3.40 7.01 10.22
N LEU A 24 3.82 5.80 10.60
CA LEU A 24 3.87 4.68 9.64
C LEU A 24 2.48 4.24 9.19
N PHE A 25 1.54 4.15 10.13
CA PHE A 25 0.18 3.69 9.90
C PHE A 25 -0.87 4.81 10.00
N ALA A 26 -0.43 6.04 10.28
CA ALA A 26 -1.31 7.21 10.32
C ALA A 26 -1.85 7.52 8.93
N ALA A 27 -3.13 7.86 8.87
CA ALA A 27 -3.73 8.37 7.63
C ALA A 27 -3.15 9.73 7.23
N GLU A 28 -2.86 10.57 8.22
CA GLU A 28 -2.21 11.87 8.06
C GLU A 28 -0.93 11.87 8.90
N PRO A 29 0.22 11.46 8.33
CA PRO A 29 1.45 11.32 9.09
C PRO A 29 1.96 12.65 9.63
N VAL A 30 2.11 12.76 10.95
CA VAL A 30 2.62 13.94 11.65
C VAL A 30 4.10 14.12 11.34
N SER A 31 4.56 15.32 10.96
CA SER A 31 5.98 15.56 10.63
C SER A 31 6.97 15.13 11.75
N LEU A 32 8.18 14.66 11.40
CA LEU A 32 9.18 14.25 12.38
C LEU A 32 9.50 15.36 13.39
N ARG A 33 9.57 16.60 12.90
CA ARG A 33 9.84 17.78 13.74
C ARG A 33 8.73 17.99 14.76
N THR A 34 7.48 17.92 14.32
CA THR A 34 6.30 18.10 15.18
C THR A 34 6.20 16.97 16.20
N LEU A 35 6.38 15.71 15.77
CA LEU A 35 6.30 14.57 16.68
C LEU A 35 7.44 14.56 17.71
N ALA A 36 8.67 14.91 17.30
CA ALA A 36 9.81 15.03 18.22
C ALA A 36 9.56 16.09 19.31
N HIS A 37 8.96 17.22 18.91
CA HIS A 37 8.57 18.27 19.86
C HIS A 37 7.49 17.78 20.84
N ASN A 38 6.44 17.12 20.33
CA ASN A 38 5.33 16.63 21.15
C ASN A 38 5.77 15.56 22.16
N LEU A 39 6.68 14.68 21.75
CA LEU A 39 7.23 13.62 22.61
C LEU A 39 8.41 14.10 23.46
N ASN A 40 8.87 15.34 23.28
CA ASN A 40 10.04 15.92 23.94
C ASN A 40 11.31 15.06 23.79
N VAL A 41 11.54 14.55 22.58
CA VAL A 41 12.69 13.72 22.20
C VAL A 41 13.51 14.39 21.09
N ASP A 42 14.76 13.97 20.93
CA ASP A 42 15.60 14.42 19.83
C ASP A 42 15.09 13.93 18.47
N ARG A 43 15.19 14.78 17.43
CA ARG A 43 14.70 14.46 16.08
C ARG A 43 15.49 13.33 15.43
N GLU A 44 16.80 13.25 15.64
CA GLU A 44 17.64 12.18 15.08
C GLU A 44 17.30 10.85 15.75
N LEU A 45 17.07 10.84 17.06
CA LEU A 45 16.58 9.66 17.77
C LEU A 45 15.23 9.18 17.21
N LEU A 46 14.28 10.09 17.00
CA LEU A 46 12.98 9.76 16.41
C LEU A 46 13.12 9.24 14.97
N SER A 47 14.02 9.82 14.17
CA SER A 47 14.29 9.35 12.81
C SER A 47 14.91 7.95 12.80
N GLN A 48 15.79 7.63 13.75
CA GLN A 48 16.37 6.29 13.89
C GLN A 48 15.31 5.28 14.32
N ALA A 49 14.46 5.64 15.29
CA ALA A 49 13.33 4.83 15.71
C ALA A 49 12.36 4.53 14.55
N GLN A 50 12.10 5.51 13.66
CA GLN A 50 11.29 5.27 12.46
C GLN A 50 11.90 4.23 11.53
N ARG A 51 13.20 4.36 11.20
CA ARG A 51 13.87 3.39 10.32
C ARG A 51 13.87 1.99 10.92
N ALA A 52 14.14 1.88 12.22
CA ALA A 52 14.11 0.60 12.94
C ALA A 52 12.69 -0.01 12.96
N ALA A 53 11.65 0.81 13.13
CA ALA A 53 10.26 0.36 13.06
C ALA A 53 9.89 -0.14 11.66
N GLU A 54 10.27 0.59 10.59
CA GLU A 54 10.06 0.17 9.20
C GLU A 54 10.76 -1.16 8.90
N GLU A 55 12.04 -1.29 9.28
CA GLU A 55 12.80 -2.52 9.10
C GLU A 55 12.16 -3.70 9.85
N ARG A 56 11.68 -3.47 11.08
CA ARG A 56 11.02 -4.51 11.88
C ARG A 56 9.70 -4.97 11.26
N VAL A 57 8.90 -4.05 10.71
CA VAL A 57 7.69 -4.40 9.96
C VAL A 57 8.04 -5.24 8.74
N LEU A 58 9.04 -4.82 7.95
CA LEU A 58 9.48 -5.54 6.76
C LEU A 58 10.02 -6.93 7.08
N LEU A 59 10.80 -7.07 8.15
CA LEU A 59 11.33 -8.35 8.61
C LEU A 59 10.20 -9.29 9.07
N TRP A 60 9.23 -8.75 9.81
CA TRP A 60 8.07 -9.52 10.26
C TRP A 60 7.18 -9.98 9.10
N LEU A 61 6.95 -9.13 8.08
CA LEU A 61 6.22 -9.52 6.87
C LEU A 61 6.87 -10.67 6.09
N ARG A 62 8.17 -10.91 6.31
CA ARG A 62 8.91 -12.04 5.75
C ARG A 62 8.92 -13.26 6.67
N SER A 63 8.42 -13.14 7.90
CA SER A 63 8.39 -14.22 8.86
C SER A 63 7.11 -15.07 8.70
N PRO A 64 7.15 -16.35 9.14
CA PRO A 64 5.97 -17.22 9.16
C PRO A 64 4.81 -16.66 10.01
N ASP A 65 5.09 -15.83 11.01
CA ASP A 65 4.06 -15.26 11.90
C ASP A 65 3.11 -14.32 11.15
N SER A 66 3.56 -13.76 10.03
CA SER A 66 2.74 -12.90 9.17
C SER A 66 1.90 -13.66 8.15
N ALA A 67 2.03 -14.99 8.04
CA ALA A 67 1.35 -15.80 7.01
C ALA A 67 -0.18 -15.59 6.94
N PRO A 68 -0.93 -15.47 8.06
CA PRO A 68 -2.36 -15.17 7.99
C PRO A 68 -2.66 -13.80 7.38
N LEU A 69 -1.81 -12.80 7.65
CA LEU A 69 -1.96 -11.45 7.10
C LEU A 69 -1.59 -11.41 5.62
N THR A 70 -0.46 -12.01 5.23
CA THR A 70 0.01 -11.98 3.84
C THR A 70 -0.92 -12.76 2.92
N GLY A 71 -1.45 -13.90 3.38
CA GLY A 71 -2.50 -14.63 2.68
C GLY A 71 -3.79 -13.80 2.51
N HIS A 72 -4.19 -13.07 3.56
CA HIS A 72 -5.33 -12.16 3.48
C HIS A 72 -5.11 -11.00 2.52
N LEU A 73 -3.96 -10.33 2.58
CA LEU A 73 -3.59 -9.25 1.66
C LEU A 73 -3.58 -9.74 0.22
N PHE A 74 -3.10 -10.96 -0.04
CA PHE A 74 -3.14 -11.56 -1.37
C PHE A 74 -4.59 -11.75 -1.86
N GLY A 75 -5.44 -12.42 -1.08
CA GLY A 75 -6.85 -12.64 -1.46
C GLY A 75 -7.61 -11.31 -1.61
N LEU A 76 -7.32 -10.34 -0.75
CA LEU A 76 -7.92 -9.01 -0.78
C LEU A 76 -7.49 -8.23 -2.02
N THR A 77 -6.19 -8.21 -2.37
CA THR A 77 -5.70 -7.51 -3.57
C THR A 77 -6.25 -8.15 -4.86
N GLU A 78 -6.36 -9.48 -4.89
CA GLU A 78 -7.00 -10.19 -6.00
C GLU A 78 -8.47 -9.79 -6.14
N TRP A 79 -9.21 -9.78 -5.03
CA TRP A 79 -10.62 -9.40 -5.01
C TRP A 79 -10.81 -7.93 -5.40
N LEU A 80 -10.04 -6.99 -4.86
CA LEU A 80 -10.18 -5.56 -5.17
C LEU A 80 -9.88 -5.23 -6.65
N GLY A 81 -8.97 -5.98 -7.29
CA GLY A 81 -8.53 -5.69 -8.66
C GLY A 81 -7.83 -4.34 -8.78
N ALA A 82 -7.89 -3.69 -9.95
CA ALA A 82 -7.17 -2.45 -10.21
C ALA A 82 -7.81 -1.20 -9.59
N ALA A 83 -9.13 -1.21 -9.38
CA ALA A 83 -9.88 -0.14 -8.73
C ALA A 83 -11.03 -0.72 -7.91
N ALA A 84 -11.11 -0.29 -6.65
CA ALA A 84 -12.20 -0.58 -5.74
C ALA A 84 -12.47 0.63 -4.84
N THR A 85 -13.70 0.74 -4.35
CA THR A 85 -14.08 1.78 -3.39
C THR A 85 -13.56 1.47 -2.00
N GLN A 86 -13.40 2.50 -1.17
CA GLN A 86 -13.09 2.35 0.24
C GLN A 86 -14.14 1.49 0.96
N GLU A 87 -15.41 1.65 0.63
CA GLU A 87 -16.51 0.91 1.22
C GLU A 87 -16.42 -0.58 0.89
N GLN A 88 -16.03 -0.93 -0.34
CA GLN A 88 -15.76 -2.32 -0.74
C GLN A 88 -14.59 -2.91 0.04
N LEU A 89 -13.50 -2.15 0.21
CA LEU A 89 -12.40 -2.56 1.09
C LEU A 89 -12.92 -2.82 2.50
N ILE A 90 -13.64 -1.88 3.12
CA ILE A 90 -14.15 -2.03 4.49
C ILE A 90 -15.11 -3.22 4.62
N ALA A 91 -15.96 -3.45 3.62
CA ALA A 91 -16.96 -4.52 3.63
C ALA A 91 -16.38 -5.91 3.30
N ALA A 92 -15.15 -6.01 2.79
CA ALA A 92 -14.55 -7.27 2.37
C ALA A 92 -14.30 -8.25 3.54
N ASP A 93 -14.12 -7.75 4.77
CA ASP A 93 -13.96 -8.58 5.96
C ASP A 93 -14.50 -7.85 7.20
N PRO A 94 -15.26 -8.51 8.09
CA PRO A 94 -15.85 -7.87 9.27
C PRO A 94 -14.84 -7.34 10.28
N SER A 95 -13.56 -7.72 10.19
CA SER A 95 -12.49 -7.19 11.03
C SER A 95 -11.86 -5.91 10.50
N HIS A 96 -12.10 -5.54 9.23
CA HIS A 96 -11.59 -4.31 8.63
C HIS A 96 -11.98 -3.01 9.35
N PRO A 97 -13.23 -2.80 9.79
CA PRO A 97 -13.60 -1.59 10.52
C PRO A 97 -13.12 -1.57 11.98
N ILE A 98 -12.63 -2.70 12.51
CA ILE A 98 -12.20 -2.79 13.91
C ILE A 98 -10.85 -2.07 14.08
N GLU A 99 -10.73 -1.28 15.14
CA GLU A 99 -9.48 -0.61 15.50
C GLU A 99 -8.41 -1.59 15.98
N VAL A 100 -7.18 -1.33 15.58
CA VAL A 100 -5.98 -1.97 16.13
C VAL A 100 -5.56 -1.18 17.37
N PRO A 101 -5.68 -1.73 18.59
CA PRO A 101 -5.44 -1.00 19.83
C PRO A 101 -4.06 -0.35 19.92
N ALA A 102 -3.00 -1.02 19.45
CA ALA A 102 -1.65 -0.47 19.46
C ALA A 102 -1.48 0.79 18.59
N LEU A 103 -2.36 1.00 17.60
CA LEU A 103 -2.26 2.07 16.61
C LEU A 103 -3.39 3.09 16.68
N GLY A 104 -4.48 2.81 17.40
CA GLY A 104 -5.69 3.64 17.38
C GLY A 104 -6.27 3.84 15.97
N THR A 105 -5.98 2.91 15.06
CA THR A 105 -6.28 3.03 13.63
C THR A 105 -7.10 1.82 13.18
N PRO A 106 -8.16 1.99 12.38
CA PRO A 106 -8.94 0.86 11.88
C PRO A 106 -8.08 -0.02 10.96
N LEU A 107 -8.29 -1.34 11.06
CA LEU A 107 -7.48 -2.33 10.35
C LEU A 107 -7.39 -2.06 8.86
N TRP A 108 -8.49 -1.65 8.21
CA TRP A 108 -8.48 -1.37 6.76
C TRP A 108 -7.46 -0.31 6.36
N ARG A 109 -7.21 0.71 7.20
CA ARG A 109 -6.18 1.74 6.93
C ARG A 109 -4.78 1.18 7.06
N VAL A 110 -4.56 0.34 8.07
CA VAL A 110 -3.31 -0.41 8.21
C VAL A 110 -3.06 -1.24 6.96
N LEU A 111 -4.07 -1.96 6.45
CA LEU A 111 -3.92 -2.75 5.22
C LEU A 111 -3.57 -1.87 4.00
N VAL A 112 -4.17 -0.68 3.85
CA VAL A 112 -3.83 0.26 2.77
C VAL A 112 -2.35 0.63 2.80
N THR A 113 -1.78 0.92 3.98
CA THR A 113 -0.35 1.25 4.08
C THR A 113 0.59 0.08 3.76
N LEU A 114 0.10 -1.16 3.89
CA LEU A 114 0.83 -2.37 3.53
C LEU A 114 0.70 -2.73 2.05
N MET A 115 -0.07 -1.96 1.27
CA MET A 115 -0.25 -2.10 -0.17
C MET A 115 0.32 -0.88 -0.92
N PRO A 116 1.66 -0.76 -1.03
CA PRO A 116 2.31 0.46 -1.55
C PRO A 116 2.06 0.72 -3.05
N ASP A 117 1.62 -0.30 -3.80
CA ASP A 117 1.22 -0.19 -5.20
C ASP A 117 -0.12 0.54 -5.39
N ARG A 118 -0.87 0.71 -4.30
CA ARG A 118 -2.21 1.29 -4.30
C ARG A 118 -2.25 2.63 -3.61
N ARG A 119 -3.11 3.50 -4.14
CA ARG A 119 -3.35 4.83 -3.61
C ARG A 119 -4.82 4.99 -3.32
N LEU A 120 -5.12 5.43 -2.10
CA LEU A 120 -6.45 5.86 -1.73
C LEU A 120 -6.62 7.33 -2.11
N GLN A 121 -7.46 7.62 -3.10
CA GLN A 121 -7.73 8.96 -3.62
C GLN A 121 -9.22 9.09 -3.91
N ASP A 122 -9.87 10.15 -3.42
CA ASP A 122 -11.30 10.41 -3.63
C ASP A 122 -12.22 9.20 -3.32
N GLY A 123 -11.91 8.45 -2.25
CA GLY A 123 -12.66 7.24 -1.87
C GLY A 123 -12.38 6.01 -2.72
N TRP A 124 -11.45 6.09 -3.68
CA TRP A 124 -11.01 4.99 -4.52
C TRP A 124 -9.63 4.48 -4.13
N LEU A 125 -9.52 3.18 -3.95
CA LEU A 125 -8.24 2.49 -3.86
C LEU A 125 -7.85 1.98 -5.26
N VAL A 126 -6.85 2.62 -5.86
CA VAL A 126 -6.43 2.37 -7.24
C VAL A 126 -4.98 1.92 -7.31
N VAL A 127 -4.68 0.94 -8.17
CA VAL A 127 -3.31 0.57 -8.51
C VAL A 127 -2.67 1.66 -9.37
N GLY A 128 -1.56 2.24 -8.90
CA GLY A 128 -0.93 3.38 -9.57
C GLY A 128 -1.66 4.70 -9.31
N ASP A 129 -2.13 5.35 -10.37
CA ASP A 129 -2.76 6.67 -10.30
C ASP A 129 -4.19 6.69 -10.85
N LEU A 130 -5.08 7.40 -10.15
CA LEU A 130 -6.50 7.47 -10.48
C LEU A 130 -6.74 8.10 -11.86
N ALA A 131 -6.02 9.18 -12.19
CA ALA A 131 -6.17 9.90 -13.45
C ALA A 131 -5.78 9.03 -14.66
N GLY A 132 -4.66 8.32 -14.58
CA GLY A 132 -4.15 7.42 -15.60
C GLY A 132 -5.05 6.21 -15.81
N LEU A 133 -5.63 5.64 -14.75
CA LEU A 133 -6.60 4.56 -14.90
C LEU A 133 -7.90 5.05 -15.57
N ARG A 134 -8.37 6.25 -15.22
CA ARG A 134 -9.52 6.89 -15.90
C ARG A 134 -9.24 7.16 -17.38
N GLU A 135 -8.04 7.64 -17.71
CA GLU A 135 -7.60 7.86 -19.08
C GLU A 135 -7.62 6.56 -19.90
N LYS A 136 -7.00 5.50 -19.39
CA LYS A 136 -7.00 4.16 -20.00
C LYS A 136 -8.42 3.63 -20.19
N THR A 137 -9.28 3.82 -19.18
CA THR A 137 -10.69 3.44 -19.27
C THR A 137 -11.40 4.17 -20.41
N ARG A 138 -11.21 5.49 -20.54
CA ARG A 138 -11.85 6.27 -21.61
C ARG A 138 -11.36 5.84 -22.99
N GLN A 139 -10.07 5.59 -23.15
CA GLN A 139 -9.51 5.10 -24.42
C GLN A 139 -10.08 3.72 -24.79
N LEU A 140 -10.23 2.83 -23.82
CA LEU A 140 -10.83 1.51 -24.03
C LEU A 140 -12.31 1.63 -24.43
N LEU A 141 -13.06 2.51 -23.76
CA LEU A 141 -14.48 2.74 -24.06
C LEU A 141 -14.70 3.47 -25.40
N ALA A 142 -13.77 4.34 -25.82
CA ALA A 142 -13.84 5.03 -27.11
C ALA A 142 -13.64 4.07 -28.28
N ASN A 143 -12.80 3.05 -28.10
CA ASN A 143 -12.51 2.04 -29.12
C ASN A 143 -13.43 0.79 -29.00
N LYS A 144 -14.49 0.86 -28.21
CA LYS A 144 -15.33 -0.32 -27.94
C LYS A 144 -16.16 -0.72 -29.18
N PRO A 145 -16.30 -2.02 -29.46
CA PRO A 145 -17.34 -2.52 -30.36
C PRO A 145 -18.74 -2.15 -29.85
N ALA A 146 -19.71 -2.01 -30.76
CA ALA A 146 -21.09 -1.63 -30.41
C ALA A 146 -21.79 -2.66 -29.50
N ASP A 147 -21.38 -3.92 -29.59
CA ASP A 147 -21.90 -5.10 -28.91
C ASP A 147 -21.04 -5.59 -27.73
N ALA A 148 -19.91 -4.94 -27.44
CA ALA A 148 -19.00 -5.39 -26.40
C ALA A 148 -19.56 -5.21 -24.98
N ASP A 149 -19.37 -6.23 -24.14
CA ASP A 149 -19.64 -6.13 -22.71
C ASP A 149 -18.60 -5.21 -22.04
N VAL A 150 -19.10 -4.09 -21.50
CA VAL A 150 -18.29 -3.08 -20.83
C VAL A 150 -17.62 -3.66 -19.58
N VAL A 151 -18.26 -4.58 -18.87
CA VAL A 151 -17.68 -5.19 -17.66
C VAL A 151 -16.49 -6.08 -18.03
N GLU A 152 -16.58 -6.82 -19.13
CA GLU A 152 -15.49 -7.64 -19.65
C GLU A 152 -14.30 -6.77 -20.10
N LEU A 153 -14.58 -5.67 -20.80
CA LEU A 153 -13.56 -4.68 -21.19
C LEU A 153 -12.84 -4.10 -19.96
N LEU A 154 -13.60 -3.67 -18.93
CA LEU A 154 -13.00 -3.18 -17.69
C LEU A 154 -12.16 -4.24 -16.97
N GLY A 155 -12.53 -5.51 -17.10
CA GLY A 155 -11.73 -6.65 -16.65
C GLY A 155 -10.33 -6.71 -17.26
N GLN A 156 -10.13 -6.21 -18.49
CA GLN A 156 -8.82 -6.12 -19.14
C GLN A 156 -7.91 -5.07 -18.48
N LEU A 157 -8.51 -4.05 -17.86
CA LEU A 157 -7.81 -3.06 -17.03
C LEU A 157 -7.62 -3.54 -15.58
N GLY A 158 -8.06 -4.76 -15.27
CA GLY A 158 -8.01 -5.35 -13.93
C GLY A 158 -9.14 -4.90 -13.01
N ILE A 159 -10.10 -4.09 -13.49
CA ILE A 159 -11.24 -3.64 -12.68
C ILE A 159 -12.24 -4.79 -12.56
N ARG A 160 -12.58 -5.19 -11.33
CA ARG A 160 -13.48 -6.33 -11.10
C ARG A 160 -14.94 -5.96 -11.35
N ALA A 161 -15.76 -6.97 -11.66
CA ALA A 161 -17.17 -6.82 -11.95
C ALA A 161 -17.97 -6.10 -10.83
N HIS A 162 -17.66 -6.38 -9.56
CA HIS A 162 -18.33 -5.71 -8.44
C HIS A 162 -17.98 -4.22 -8.30
N SER A 163 -16.82 -3.80 -8.83
CA SER A 163 -16.39 -2.39 -8.85
C SER A 163 -16.76 -1.68 -10.15
N ALA A 164 -17.03 -2.42 -11.23
CA ALA A 164 -17.24 -1.89 -12.57
C ALA A 164 -18.34 -0.83 -12.63
N LYS A 165 -19.50 -1.09 -12.00
CA LYS A 165 -20.62 -0.13 -11.97
C LYS A 165 -20.22 1.18 -11.29
N ALA A 166 -19.72 1.09 -10.05
CA ALA A 166 -19.29 2.26 -9.29
C ALA A 166 -18.18 3.03 -10.03
N TRP A 167 -17.29 2.32 -10.72
CA TRP A 167 -16.21 2.91 -11.48
C TRP A 167 -16.74 3.74 -12.65
N LEU A 168 -17.65 3.18 -13.45
CA LEU A 168 -18.30 3.88 -14.56
C LEU A 168 -19.09 5.10 -14.08
N ASP A 169 -19.85 4.94 -12.99
CA ASP A 169 -20.62 6.03 -12.38
C ASP A 169 -19.70 7.17 -11.86
N SER A 170 -18.44 6.85 -11.53
CA SER A 170 -17.42 7.82 -11.09
C SER A 170 -16.67 8.52 -12.22
N MET A 171 -16.86 8.08 -13.48
CA MET A 171 -16.17 8.69 -14.62
C MET A 171 -16.74 10.09 -14.86
N PRO A 172 -15.89 11.12 -15.04
CA PRO A 172 -16.39 12.43 -15.43
C PRO A 172 -17.10 12.29 -16.77
N GLN A 173 -18.41 12.54 -16.77
CA GLN A 173 -19.18 12.65 -18.01
C GLN A 173 -18.49 13.70 -18.87
N ALA A 174 -18.23 13.37 -20.14
CA ALA A 174 -17.81 14.39 -21.07
C ALA A 174 -18.92 15.43 -21.06
N SER A 175 -18.66 16.58 -20.45
CA SER A 175 -19.54 17.72 -20.57
C SER A 175 -19.76 17.89 -22.07
N SER A 176 -21.01 17.73 -22.53
CA SER A 176 -21.40 18.26 -23.84
C SER A 176 -20.77 19.64 -23.95
N PRO A 177 -20.07 19.97 -25.05
CA PRO A 177 -19.42 21.26 -25.17
C PRO A 177 -20.48 22.29 -24.82
N ALA A 178 -20.26 23.01 -23.71
CA ALA A 178 -21.15 24.06 -23.31
C ALA A 178 -21.34 24.92 -24.55
N GLU A 179 -22.60 25.06 -24.98
CA GLU A 179 -22.94 25.99 -26.06
C GLU A 179 -22.15 27.27 -25.82
N PRO A 180 -21.40 27.77 -26.82
CA PRO A 180 -20.68 29.02 -26.66
C PRO A 180 -21.71 30.07 -26.27
N GLY A 181 -21.69 30.47 -25.00
CA GLY A 181 -22.50 31.55 -24.49
C GLY A 181 -22.33 32.76 -25.41
N PRO A 182 -23.41 33.51 -25.68
CA PRO A 182 -23.42 34.52 -26.73
C PRO A 182 -22.25 35.48 -26.56
N LEU A 183 -21.44 35.60 -27.61
CA LEU A 183 -20.33 36.55 -27.70
C LEU A 183 -20.77 37.94 -27.24
N PRO A 184 -20.03 38.62 -26.35
CA PRO A 184 -20.31 40.02 -26.06
C PRO A 184 -20.13 40.84 -27.34
N THR A 185 -21.20 41.52 -27.73
CA THR A 185 -21.28 42.33 -28.93
C THR A 185 -20.22 43.42 -28.86
N ARG A 186 -19.31 43.41 -29.83
CA ARG A 186 -18.26 44.40 -30.04
C ARG A 186 -18.93 45.74 -30.38
N ARG A 187 -19.01 46.67 -29.42
CA ARG A 187 -19.36 48.07 -29.69
C ARG A 187 -18.06 48.85 -29.95
N GLY A 188 -18.02 49.56 -31.07
CA GLY A 188 -16.88 50.34 -31.55
C GLY A 188 -16.53 51.55 -30.66
N PRO A 189 -15.48 52.28 -31.05
CA PRO A 189 -14.62 53.04 -30.14
C PRO A 189 -15.19 54.42 -29.85
N ASP A 190 -15.09 54.86 -28.60
CA ASP A 190 -14.77 56.27 -28.37
C ASP A 190 -13.91 56.47 -27.12
N GLN A 191 -13.06 57.48 -27.25
CA GLN A 191 -11.85 57.73 -26.49
C GLN A 191 -12.16 58.55 -25.23
N SER A 192 -11.60 58.14 -24.08
CA SER A 192 -10.93 59.01 -23.10
C SER A 192 -10.84 58.33 -21.73
N ALA A 193 -9.68 57.78 -21.37
CA ALA A 193 -9.29 57.61 -19.96
C ALA A 193 -7.76 57.45 -19.83
N GLN A 194 -7.16 58.35 -19.06
CA GLN A 194 -5.74 58.43 -18.72
C GLN A 194 -5.25 57.22 -17.88
N PRO A 195 -3.93 56.94 -17.86
CA PRO A 195 -3.38 55.69 -17.32
C PRO A 195 -3.24 55.70 -15.79
N ALA A 196 -3.72 54.65 -15.13
CA ALA A 196 -3.41 54.32 -13.74
C ALA A 196 -2.18 53.37 -13.66
N PRO A 197 -1.27 53.55 -12.70
CA PRO A 197 0.06 52.94 -12.72
C PRO A 197 0.11 51.50 -12.17
N LEU A 198 1.05 50.73 -12.70
CA LEU A 198 1.44 49.37 -12.29
C LEU A 198 2.06 49.36 -10.87
N PRO A 199 1.76 48.37 -10.00
CA PRO A 199 2.51 48.18 -8.77
C PRO A 199 3.88 47.55 -9.05
N ARG A 200 4.95 48.29 -8.73
CA ARG A 200 6.35 47.83 -8.73
C ARG A 200 6.66 47.01 -7.47
N ARG A 201 7.51 46.00 -7.68
CA ARG A 201 8.32 45.29 -6.67
C ARG A 201 9.12 46.27 -5.79
N THR A 202 9.26 45.95 -4.50
CA THR A 202 10.31 46.51 -3.63
C THR A 202 11.08 45.39 -2.92
N PRO A 203 12.43 45.38 -2.99
CA PRO A 203 13.31 44.51 -2.22
C PRO A 203 13.95 45.23 -1.02
N GLY A 204 14.28 44.47 0.04
CA GLY A 204 15.56 44.62 0.77
C GLY A 204 15.60 45.31 2.16
N ALA A 205 16.14 44.53 3.12
CA ALA A 205 17.22 44.89 4.07
C ALA A 205 16.92 45.42 5.50
N ASN A 206 17.23 44.54 6.46
CA ASN A 206 17.92 44.68 7.77
C ASN A 206 18.11 46.05 8.45
N GLY A 207 17.93 46.06 9.78
CA GLY A 207 18.67 46.93 10.70
C GLY A 207 18.16 46.86 12.15
N HIS A 208 19.01 46.40 13.08
CA HIS A 208 18.79 46.35 14.53
C HIS A 208 18.76 47.76 15.17
N HIS A 209 18.09 47.94 16.33
CA HIS A 209 18.69 48.43 17.59
C HIS A 209 17.70 48.51 18.77
N HIS A 210 18.32 48.48 19.95
CA HIS A 210 17.89 48.41 21.36
C HIS A 210 16.77 49.36 21.86
N GLY A 211 16.09 48.94 22.94
CA GLY A 211 15.63 49.87 23.99
C GLY A 211 14.31 49.56 24.70
N ARG A 212 14.37 48.82 25.81
CA ARG A 212 13.71 49.07 27.12
C ARG A 212 12.16 49.25 27.20
N GLY A 213 11.48 48.34 27.91
CA GLY A 213 10.43 48.70 28.89
C GLY A 213 9.16 47.83 29.00
N GLY A 214 9.09 46.97 30.03
CA GLY A 214 7.86 46.45 30.68
C GLY A 214 7.26 45.16 30.08
N VAL A 215 6.79 44.13 30.79
CA VAL A 215 6.53 43.81 32.22
C VAL A 215 6.59 42.25 32.33
N PRO A 216 7.02 41.63 33.45
CA PRO A 216 7.19 40.17 33.53
C PRO A 216 5.86 39.43 33.70
N ILE A 217 5.65 38.36 32.94
CA ILE A 217 4.58 37.38 33.15
C ILE A 217 5.03 36.41 34.26
N PRO A 218 4.22 36.14 35.29
CA PRO A 218 4.62 35.28 36.40
C PRO A 218 4.79 33.82 35.95
N SER A 219 5.94 33.24 36.26
CA SER A 219 6.20 31.80 36.18
C SER A 219 5.40 31.08 37.28
N GLN A 220 4.33 30.38 36.92
CA GLN A 220 3.74 29.38 37.80
C GLN A 220 4.59 28.11 37.76
N ALA A 221 5.56 28.04 38.67
CA ALA A 221 6.08 26.78 39.19
C ALA A 221 5.16 26.27 40.31
N ASN A 222 5.00 24.95 40.40
CA ASN A 222 4.41 24.19 41.52
C ASN A 222 2.91 24.28 41.80
N ASN A 223 2.07 23.68 40.94
CA ASN A 223 0.81 23.05 41.39
C ASN A 223 0.34 21.98 40.38
N GLY A 224 1.12 20.91 40.27
CA GLY A 224 0.70 19.66 39.61
C GLY A 224 0.52 18.57 40.66
N PRO A 225 -0.42 17.63 40.49
CA PRO A 225 -0.67 16.55 41.46
C PRO A 225 0.60 15.72 41.66
N ASP A 226 0.93 15.47 42.92
CA ASP A 226 2.13 14.74 43.35
C ASP A 226 2.25 13.38 42.64
N ALA A 227 3.39 13.15 42.00
CA ALA A 227 3.67 11.95 41.20
C ALA A 227 3.58 10.67 42.03
N ALA A 228 3.81 10.74 43.35
CA ALA A 228 3.61 9.62 44.26
C ALA A 228 2.14 9.21 44.42
N THR A 229 1.22 10.17 44.32
CA THR A 229 -0.23 9.94 44.42
C THR A 229 -0.79 9.33 43.13
N ALA A 230 -0.27 9.77 41.97
CA ALA A 230 -0.61 9.19 40.67
C ALA A 230 -0.12 7.74 40.51
N LEU A 231 1.05 7.41 41.06
CA LEU A 231 1.60 6.05 41.04
C LEU A 231 0.84 5.09 41.99
N ALA A 232 0.36 5.58 43.13
CA ALA A 232 -0.47 4.81 44.05
C ALA A 232 -1.83 4.44 43.44
N ALA A 233 -2.45 5.36 42.68
CA ALA A 233 -3.72 5.11 41.98
C ALA A 233 -3.59 4.07 40.85
N LEU A 234 -2.44 4.04 40.15
CA LEU A 234 -2.19 3.08 39.06
C LEU A 234 -1.92 1.65 39.57
N ASN A 235 -1.23 1.52 40.71
CA ASN A 235 -1.02 0.22 41.37
C ASN A 235 -2.31 -0.34 41.97
N ALA A 236 -3.23 0.51 42.45
CA ALA A 236 -4.54 0.09 42.94
C ALA A 236 -5.45 -0.47 41.83
N LEU A 237 -5.34 0.03 40.59
CA LEU A 237 -6.08 -0.49 39.44
C LEU A 237 -5.54 -1.83 38.93
N THR A 238 -4.23 -2.06 39.06
CA THR A 238 -3.54 -3.24 38.51
C THR A 238 -3.67 -4.47 39.42
N ASN A 239 -3.82 -4.27 40.74
CA ASN A 239 -3.92 -5.37 41.71
C ASN A 239 -5.36 -5.79 42.03
N GLY A 240 -6.37 -5.11 41.49
CA GLY A 240 -7.79 -5.38 41.75
C GLY A 240 -8.38 -6.59 41.04
N ASN A 241 -7.62 -7.31 40.21
CA ASN A 241 -8.16 -8.40 39.37
C ASN A 241 -7.62 -9.80 39.71
N LEU A 242 -7.09 -10.00 40.91
CA LEU A 242 -6.61 -11.29 41.38
C LEU A 242 -7.10 -11.58 42.82
N ASN A 243 -8.40 -11.85 43.00
CA ASN A 243 -8.87 -12.90 43.92
C ASN A 243 -10.40 -13.12 43.93
N GLY A 244 -10.80 -14.40 43.91
CA GLY A 244 -12.15 -14.91 44.21
C GLY A 244 -12.88 -15.43 42.96
N ASN A 245 -13.22 -16.71 42.78
CA ASN A 245 -13.50 -17.75 43.78
C ASN A 245 -13.39 -19.16 43.16
N MET A 246 -12.86 -20.10 43.94
CA MET A 246 -12.84 -21.55 43.70
C MET A 246 -14.17 -22.20 44.13
N ASN A 247 -14.59 -23.24 43.40
CA ASN A 247 -15.22 -24.51 43.84
C ASN A 247 -15.79 -25.20 42.60
N GLY A 248 -15.61 -26.49 42.27
CA GLY A 248 -15.12 -27.65 43.00
C GLY A 248 -15.99 -28.86 42.60
N HIS A 249 -15.39 -29.87 41.96
CA HIS A 249 -15.85 -31.27 41.80
C HIS A 249 -17.19 -31.56 41.07
N GLN A 250 -17.20 -32.40 40.03
CA GLN A 250 -17.35 -33.86 40.15
C GLN A 250 -17.39 -34.60 38.79
N ASN A 251 -16.99 -35.85 38.87
CA ASN A 251 -16.86 -36.90 37.87
C ASN A 251 -18.21 -37.34 37.25
N GLY A 252 -18.23 -37.80 36.00
CA GLY A 252 -19.45 -38.29 35.35
C GLY A 252 -19.25 -38.79 33.92
N ASN A 253 -18.67 -39.98 33.79
CA ASN A 253 -18.67 -40.78 32.57
C ASN A 253 -20.10 -41.17 32.18
N GLN A 254 -20.52 -41.00 30.91
CA GLN A 254 -21.62 -41.78 30.33
C GLN A 254 -21.61 -41.75 28.79
N ASN A 255 -21.58 -42.97 28.25
CA ASN A 255 -21.62 -43.38 26.86
C ASN A 255 -23.05 -43.25 26.29
N GLY A 256 -23.20 -42.99 24.99
CA GLY A 256 -24.51 -42.89 24.35
C GLY A 256 -24.46 -42.61 22.84
N THR A 257 -24.13 -43.63 22.05
CA THR A 257 -24.46 -43.75 20.62
C THR A 257 -25.97 -43.58 20.36
N LEU A 258 -26.35 -42.90 19.28
CA LEU A 258 -27.41 -43.29 18.31
C LEU A 258 -27.46 -42.28 17.15
N GLY A 259 -27.56 -42.80 15.93
CA GLY A 259 -27.36 -42.08 14.67
C GLY A 259 -28.53 -41.24 14.16
N GLY A 260 -28.30 -40.59 13.01
CA GLY A 260 -29.29 -39.80 12.29
C GLY A 260 -28.70 -39.13 11.06
N ASN A 261 -28.63 -39.90 9.97
CA ASN A 261 -28.23 -39.50 8.62
C ASN A 261 -29.36 -38.67 7.98
N LEU A 262 -29.12 -37.44 7.51
CA LEU A 262 -29.96 -36.79 6.49
C LEU A 262 -29.16 -35.84 5.58
N ASN A 263 -29.19 -36.20 4.29
CA ASN A 263 -28.69 -35.51 3.11
C ASN A 263 -29.10 -34.03 3.01
N GLY A 264 -28.17 -33.22 2.49
CA GLY A 264 -28.41 -31.87 1.99
C GLY A 264 -27.24 -31.35 1.14
N GLY A 265 -26.88 -32.08 0.09
CA GLY A 265 -25.84 -31.68 -0.87
C GLY A 265 -26.33 -30.58 -1.81
N VAL A 266 -25.64 -29.45 -1.82
CA VAL A 266 -25.74 -28.42 -2.87
C VAL A 266 -24.48 -28.52 -3.72
N PRO A 267 -24.55 -28.74 -5.05
CA PRO A 267 -23.36 -28.94 -5.87
C PRO A 267 -22.64 -27.61 -6.09
N ARG A 268 -21.34 -27.58 -5.77
CA ARG A 268 -20.43 -26.48 -6.15
C ARG A 268 -20.15 -26.57 -7.66
N PRO A 269 -20.36 -25.50 -8.45
CA PRO A 269 -19.96 -25.51 -9.85
C PRO A 269 -18.43 -25.48 -9.94
N HIS A 270 -17.93 -26.35 -10.81
CA HIS A 270 -16.54 -26.62 -11.11
C HIS A 270 -15.94 -25.41 -11.82
N LEU A 271 -14.95 -24.76 -11.20
CA LEU A 271 -14.11 -23.75 -11.85
C LEU A 271 -13.21 -24.44 -12.87
N VAL A 272 -13.57 -24.32 -14.15
CA VAL A 272 -12.68 -24.54 -15.27
C VAL A 272 -11.68 -23.36 -15.29
N PRO A 273 -10.35 -23.58 -15.24
CA PRO A 273 -9.39 -22.51 -15.43
C PRO A 273 -9.45 -22.05 -16.89
N ASN A 274 -9.86 -20.80 -17.12
CA ASN A 274 -9.78 -20.18 -18.43
C ASN A 274 -8.31 -19.82 -18.73
N PRO A 275 -7.63 -20.40 -19.74
CA PRO A 275 -6.26 -20.06 -20.05
C PRO A 275 -6.21 -18.69 -20.73
N ARG A 276 -5.68 -17.68 -20.03
CA ARG A 276 -5.32 -16.39 -20.62
C ARG A 276 -4.18 -16.61 -21.63
N PRO A 277 -4.17 -15.98 -22.82
CA PRO A 277 -3.10 -16.17 -23.79
C PRO A 277 -1.76 -15.68 -23.22
N THR A 278 -0.85 -16.60 -22.94
CA THR A 278 0.50 -16.28 -22.49
C THR A 278 1.34 -15.86 -23.70
N SER A 279 1.77 -14.60 -23.73
CA SER A 279 2.67 -14.11 -24.77
C SER A 279 4.07 -14.68 -24.58
N SER A 280 4.46 -15.68 -25.38
CA SER A 280 5.79 -16.32 -25.36
C SER A 280 6.89 -15.40 -25.91
N PRO A 281 8.18 -15.60 -25.55
CA PRO A 281 9.30 -14.80 -26.05
C PRO A 281 9.46 -14.86 -27.58
N ALA A 282 9.01 -15.96 -28.21
CA ALA A 282 8.95 -16.09 -29.67
C ALA A 282 7.85 -15.23 -30.32
N SER A 283 6.75 -14.98 -29.60
CA SER A 283 5.59 -14.23 -30.10
C SER A 283 5.72 -12.72 -29.87
N ASP A 284 6.46 -12.29 -28.83
CA ASP A 284 6.73 -10.87 -28.59
C ASP A 284 8.10 -10.61 -27.93
N PRO A 285 9.19 -10.58 -28.70
CA PRO A 285 10.54 -10.47 -28.15
C PRO A 285 10.84 -9.13 -27.48
N ARG A 286 10.03 -8.09 -27.71
CA ARG A 286 10.27 -6.75 -27.14
C ARG A 286 9.88 -6.65 -25.67
N ARG A 287 9.01 -7.55 -25.20
CA ARG A 287 8.55 -7.61 -23.82
C ARG A 287 9.46 -8.44 -22.91
N TRP A 288 10.30 -9.29 -23.51
CA TRP A 288 11.12 -10.25 -22.78
C TRP A 288 12.58 -9.79 -22.71
N GLN A 289 13.13 -9.80 -21.50
CA GLN A 289 14.54 -9.57 -21.23
C GLN A 289 15.29 -10.90 -21.20
N ARG A 290 16.31 -11.05 -22.04
CA ARG A 290 17.21 -12.21 -22.01
C ARG A 290 18.26 -12.05 -20.91
N ILE A 291 18.51 -13.13 -20.19
CA ILE A 291 19.53 -13.28 -19.15
C ILE A 291 20.33 -14.55 -19.44
N ASP A 292 21.65 -14.42 -19.55
CA ASP A 292 22.54 -15.58 -19.62
C ASP A 292 22.88 -16.04 -18.20
N VAL A 293 22.65 -17.32 -17.91
CA VAL A 293 22.75 -17.88 -16.56
C VAL A 293 24.21 -18.16 -16.21
N THR A 294 24.67 -17.59 -15.10
CA THR A 294 26.02 -17.86 -14.56
C THR A 294 25.93 -18.69 -13.27
N SER A 295 27.04 -19.32 -12.88
CA SER A 295 27.15 -19.99 -11.57
C SER A 295 26.97 -19.04 -10.39
N GLY A 296 27.15 -17.73 -10.60
CA GLY A 296 26.84 -16.69 -9.62
C GLY A 296 25.34 -16.53 -9.41
N HIS A 297 24.56 -16.47 -10.49
CA HIS A 297 23.10 -16.30 -10.42
C HIS A 297 22.41 -17.48 -9.69
N LEU A 298 22.92 -18.71 -9.86
CA LEU A 298 22.43 -19.89 -9.14
C LEU A 298 22.78 -19.88 -7.63
N ARG A 299 23.73 -19.05 -7.20
CA ARG A 299 24.08 -18.81 -5.79
C ARG A 299 23.39 -17.56 -5.22
N GLY A 300 22.52 -16.92 -6.00
CA GLY A 300 21.76 -15.76 -5.58
C GLY A 300 22.47 -14.42 -5.79
N GLU A 301 23.50 -14.36 -6.65
CA GLU A 301 24.06 -13.06 -7.04
C GLU A 301 23.03 -12.20 -7.79
N PRO A 302 23.07 -10.87 -7.58
CA PRO A 302 22.18 -9.95 -8.28
C PRO A 302 22.37 -10.02 -9.79
N VAL A 303 21.26 -9.95 -10.53
CA VAL A 303 21.25 -9.99 -11.99
C VAL A 303 20.94 -8.62 -12.55
N ALA A 304 21.90 -8.02 -13.22
CA ALA A 304 21.73 -6.74 -13.89
C ALA A 304 20.71 -6.79 -15.03
N VAL A 305 19.85 -5.77 -15.12
CA VAL A 305 18.94 -5.59 -16.24
C VAL A 305 19.16 -4.23 -16.92
N PRO A 306 18.78 -4.08 -18.20
CA PRO A 306 18.87 -2.79 -18.89
C PRO A 306 17.95 -1.74 -18.27
N GLU A 307 18.39 -0.48 -18.23
CA GLU A 307 17.60 0.64 -17.72
C GLU A 307 16.27 0.82 -18.46
N GLY A 308 16.27 0.62 -19.79
CA GLY A 308 15.05 0.71 -20.61
C GLY A 308 13.99 -0.30 -20.21
N TYR A 309 14.38 -1.51 -19.79
CA TYR A 309 13.47 -2.53 -19.29
C TYR A 309 12.88 -2.10 -17.93
N ALA A 310 13.72 -1.63 -17.00
CA ALA A 310 13.25 -1.15 -15.71
C ALA A 310 12.33 0.09 -15.84
N ALA A 311 12.63 1.01 -16.76
CA ALA A 311 11.80 2.19 -17.03
C ALA A 311 10.42 1.82 -17.60
N GLN A 312 10.32 0.78 -18.43
CA GLN A 312 9.04 0.26 -18.92
C GLN A 312 8.16 -0.31 -17.79
N LEU A 313 8.79 -0.88 -16.77
CA LEU A 313 8.12 -1.32 -15.53
C LEU A 313 7.81 -0.15 -14.58
N GLY A 314 8.06 1.10 -14.99
CA GLY A 314 7.81 2.30 -14.20
C GLY A 314 8.84 2.54 -13.09
N MET A 315 9.94 1.79 -13.05
CA MET A 315 11.00 2.00 -12.08
C MET A 315 11.82 3.24 -12.39
N ARG A 316 12.23 3.92 -11.32
CA ARG A 316 13.15 5.07 -11.33
C ARG A 316 14.39 4.78 -10.46
N PRO A 317 15.48 5.52 -10.64
CA PRO A 317 16.61 5.47 -9.71
C PRO A 317 16.16 5.60 -8.25
N GLY A 318 16.61 4.67 -7.39
CA GLY A 318 16.25 4.60 -5.98
C GLY A 318 14.89 3.95 -5.66
N THR A 319 14.17 3.41 -6.65
CA THR A 319 12.95 2.62 -6.42
C THR A 319 13.21 1.12 -6.41
N LEU A 320 12.29 0.40 -5.79
CA LEU A 320 12.25 -1.05 -5.70
C LEU A 320 10.87 -1.55 -6.13
N LEU A 321 10.85 -2.66 -6.85
CA LEU A 321 9.67 -3.31 -7.38
C LEU A 321 9.68 -4.78 -6.95
N SER A 322 8.69 -5.18 -6.17
CA SER A 322 8.51 -6.58 -5.78
C SER A 322 7.63 -7.29 -6.80
N VAL A 323 8.09 -8.44 -7.29
CA VAL A 323 7.39 -9.27 -8.27
C VAL A 323 7.34 -10.72 -7.79
N THR A 324 6.28 -11.43 -8.17
CA THR A 324 6.08 -12.84 -7.85
C THR A 324 6.56 -13.68 -9.03
N GLY A 325 7.68 -14.37 -8.85
CA GLY A 325 8.19 -15.35 -9.80
C GLY A 325 7.38 -16.65 -9.86
N PRO A 326 7.71 -17.53 -10.81
CA PRO A 326 7.02 -18.80 -10.98
C PRO A 326 7.09 -19.65 -9.70
N GLY A 327 5.96 -20.24 -9.30
CA GLY A 327 5.86 -21.00 -8.05
C GLY A 327 5.75 -20.16 -6.79
N ASP A 328 5.25 -18.92 -6.92
CA ASP A 328 4.98 -17.99 -5.82
C ASP A 328 6.23 -17.52 -5.04
N ASN A 329 7.38 -17.52 -5.72
CA ASN A 329 8.64 -17.03 -5.16
C ASN A 329 8.68 -15.49 -5.23
N ALA A 330 8.99 -14.82 -4.12
CA ALA A 330 9.22 -13.38 -4.13
C ALA A 330 10.57 -13.05 -4.78
N VAL A 331 10.54 -12.16 -5.77
CA VAL A 331 11.73 -11.63 -6.44
C VAL A 331 11.66 -10.12 -6.37
N VAL A 332 12.77 -9.49 -6.01
CA VAL A 332 12.85 -8.02 -5.92
C VAL A 332 13.71 -7.50 -7.05
N LEU A 333 13.18 -6.54 -7.79
CA LEU A 333 13.94 -5.72 -8.72
C LEU A 333 14.25 -4.39 -8.02
N VAL A 334 15.53 -4.05 -7.89
CA VAL A 334 15.99 -2.87 -7.15
C VAL A 334 16.94 -2.05 -8.00
N TRP A 335 16.83 -0.72 -7.92
CA TRP A 335 17.79 0.16 -8.55
C TRP A 335 18.99 0.41 -7.62
N ARG A 336 20.12 -0.26 -7.86
CA ARG A 336 21.36 -0.09 -7.09
C ARG A 336 22.31 0.84 -7.81
N ASP A 337 22.83 1.86 -7.11
CA ASP A 337 23.75 2.87 -7.64
C ASP A 337 23.29 3.46 -8.99
N ARG A 338 23.80 2.92 -10.10
CA ARG A 338 23.50 3.33 -11.48
C ARG A 338 22.89 2.22 -12.36
N GLN A 339 22.45 1.10 -11.80
CA GLN A 339 21.90 0.00 -12.58
C GLN A 339 20.74 -0.71 -11.86
N PRO A 340 19.62 -0.98 -12.57
CA PRO A 340 18.59 -1.86 -12.05
C PRO A 340 19.07 -3.32 -12.03
N VAL A 341 18.85 -4.01 -10.92
CA VAL A 341 19.25 -5.40 -10.71
C VAL A 341 18.12 -6.19 -10.06
N PHE A 342 17.90 -7.42 -10.50
CA PHE A 342 17.15 -8.38 -9.69
C PHE A 342 18.04 -8.81 -8.52
N ASP A 343 17.54 -8.69 -7.30
CA ASP A 343 18.31 -8.95 -6.09
C ASP A 343 18.75 -10.41 -6.00
N SER A 344 17.84 -11.33 -6.34
CA SER A 344 18.15 -12.74 -6.56
C SER A 344 17.11 -13.38 -7.48
N LEU A 345 17.57 -14.01 -8.57
CA LEU A 345 16.75 -14.86 -9.43
C LEU A 345 16.92 -16.36 -9.14
N GLN A 346 17.72 -16.71 -8.13
CA GLN A 346 18.01 -18.09 -7.77
C GLN A 346 16.76 -18.99 -7.64
N PRO A 347 15.69 -18.63 -6.90
CA PRO A 347 14.52 -19.49 -6.76
C PRO A 347 13.80 -19.76 -8.10
N VAL A 348 13.81 -18.78 -9.01
CA VAL A 348 13.23 -18.89 -10.35
C VAL A 348 14.08 -19.80 -11.23
N LEU A 349 15.41 -19.60 -11.22
CA LEU A 349 16.36 -20.40 -12.01
C LEU A 349 16.40 -21.86 -11.55
N MET A 350 16.37 -22.10 -10.24
CA MET A 350 16.30 -23.46 -9.67
C MET A 350 15.02 -24.18 -10.10
N ARG A 351 13.88 -23.47 -10.11
CA ARG A 351 12.60 -24.06 -10.52
C ARG A 351 12.55 -24.38 -12.02
N LEU A 352 13.18 -23.55 -12.85
CA LEU A 352 13.37 -23.81 -14.28
C LEU A 352 14.45 -24.86 -14.56
N ASN A 353 15.11 -25.38 -13.52
CA ASN A 353 16.21 -26.33 -13.62
C ASN A 353 17.35 -25.82 -14.54
N ALA A 354 17.57 -24.51 -14.52
CA ALA A 354 18.54 -23.81 -15.37
C ALA A 354 19.98 -24.14 -14.95
N ARG A 355 20.87 -24.26 -15.93
CA ARG A 355 22.29 -24.55 -15.76
C ARG A 355 23.14 -23.34 -16.15
N PRO A 356 24.37 -23.22 -15.63
CA PRO A 356 25.31 -22.22 -16.11
C PRO A 356 25.50 -22.37 -17.62
N GLY A 357 25.32 -21.29 -18.38
CA GLY A 357 25.35 -21.29 -19.84
C GLY A 357 23.98 -21.27 -20.53
N ASP A 358 22.89 -21.51 -19.81
CA ASP A 358 21.53 -21.42 -20.36
C ASP A 358 21.12 -19.95 -20.58
N SER A 359 20.23 -19.71 -21.55
CA SER A 359 19.56 -18.42 -21.71
C SER A 359 18.13 -18.49 -21.19
N VAL A 360 17.83 -17.64 -20.21
CA VAL A 360 16.50 -17.49 -19.63
C VAL A 360 15.93 -16.15 -20.06
N TYR A 361 14.71 -16.17 -20.56
CA TYR A 361 13.94 -14.97 -20.85
C TYR A 361 13.02 -14.69 -19.68
N VAL A 362 13.00 -13.44 -19.21
CA VAL A 362 12.11 -12.98 -18.16
C VAL A 362 11.26 -11.81 -18.64
N THR A 363 10.01 -11.76 -18.21
CA THR A 363 9.13 -10.61 -18.39
C THR A 363 8.37 -10.37 -17.10
N VAL A 364 8.04 -9.12 -16.83
CA VAL A 364 7.18 -8.74 -15.71
C VAL A 364 5.89 -8.18 -16.28
N ASP A 365 4.77 -8.82 -15.96
CA ASP A 365 3.42 -8.33 -16.28
C ASP A 365 2.65 -8.06 -14.99
N GLY A 366 2.42 -6.78 -14.70
CA GLY A 366 1.88 -6.32 -13.41
C GLY A 366 2.80 -6.72 -12.25
N TYR A 367 2.39 -7.74 -11.50
CA TYR A 367 3.08 -8.27 -10.31
C TYR A 367 3.65 -9.68 -10.54
N ARG A 368 3.46 -10.27 -11.72
CA ARG A 368 3.95 -11.62 -12.05
C ARG A 368 5.24 -11.49 -12.85
N LEU A 369 6.29 -12.16 -12.38
CA LEU A 369 7.47 -12.42 -13.17
C LEU A 369 7.28 -13.77 -13.84
N ASP A 370 7.15 -13.74 -15.17
CA ASP A 370 7.21 -14.93 -15.99
C ASP A 370 8.65 -15.17 -16.45
N ALA A 371 9.05 -16.43 -16.43
CA ALA A 371 10.38 -16.83 -16.85
C ALA A 371 10.30 -18.10 -17.69
N GLN A 372 10.97 -18.09 -18.83
CA GLN A 372 11.03 -19.22 -19.74
C GLN A 372 12.48 -19.54 -20.09
N LEU A 373 12.84 -20.81 -19.94
CA LEU A 373 14.12 -21.33 -20.40
C LEU A 373 14.00 -21.64 -21.88
N THR A 374 14.88 -21.05 -22.70
CA THR A 374 15.05 -21.53 -24.07
C THR A 374 16.29 -22.40 -24.07
N SER A 375 16.11 -23.70 -24.19
CA SER A 375 17.24 -24.59 -24.42
C SER A 375 17.89 -24.20 -25.74
N SER A 376 19.12 -23.70 -25.68
CA SER A 376 20.01 -23.70 -26.83
C SER A 376 20.26 -25.16 -27.19
N VAL A 377 19.90 -25.54 -28.43
CA VAL A 377 20.25 -26.84 -29.02
C VAL A 377 21.76 -26.97 -29.13
#